data_AF-A0A533RR61-F1
#
_entry.id   AF-A0A533RR61-F1
#
_cell.length_a   1.000
_cell.length_b   1.000
_cell.length_c   1.000
_cell.angle_alpha   90.00
_cell.angle_beta   90.00
_cell.angle_gamma   90.00
#
_symmetry.space_group_name_H-M   'P 1'
#
loop_
_entity.id
_entity.type
_entity.pdbx_description
1 polymer ?
#
loop_
_entity_poly.entity_id
_entity_poly.type
_entity_poly.pdbx_seq_one_letter_code
_entity_poly.pdbx_strand_id
1 'polypeptide(L)'
;IEGESLILSLDMEGVAVSSGSACTSKTLEPSHVLLAIGLAHEEAHGSLLFSLGRQTSKEDVDYVSGLLPDIVTRLRAMSPLTPKEELG
;
A
#
# COMPACT_ATOMS: atom_id res chain seq x y z
N ILE A 1 -7.71 -3.15 2.61
CA ILE A 1 -7.29 -3.22 1.18
C ILE A 1 -6.01 -4.01 1.14
N GLU A 2 -5.84 -4.93 0.19
CA GLU A 2 -4.62 -5.72 0.05
C GLU A 2 -3.47 -4.91 -0.55
N GLY A 3 -2.26 -5.04 0.00
CA GLY A 3 -1.06 -4.38 -0.50
C GLY A 3 -0.73 -4.72 -1.95
N GLU A 4 -1.01 -5.94 -2.40
CA GLU A 4 -0.76 -6.41 -3.77
C GLU A 4 -1.56 -5.61 -4.81
N SER A 5 -2.82 -5.28 -4.50
CA SER A 5 -3.68 -4.46 -5.35
C SER A 5 -3.17 -3.02 -5.47
N LEU A 6 -2.59 -2.49 -4.38
CA LEU A 6 -1.97 -1.17 -4.36
C LEU A 6 -0.69 -1.15 -5.19
N ILE A 7 0.18 -2.15 -5.03
CA ILE A 7 1.42 -2.29 -5.80
C ILE A 7 1.12 -2.36 -7.30
N LEU A 8 0.17 -3.20 -7.70
CA LEU A 8 -0.22 -3.33 -9.11
C LEU A 8 -0.78 -2.01 -9.67
N SER A 9 -1.62 -1.30 -8.90
CA SER A 9 -2.17 -0.03 -9.33
C SER A 9 -1.09 1.05 -9.48
N LEU A 10 -0.10 1.07 -8.58
CA LEU A 10 1.03 2.02 -8.63
C LEU A 10 1.97 1.71 -9.79
N ASP A 11 2.23 0.43 -10.06
CA ASP A 11 3.05 -0.02 -11.19
C ASP A 11 2.45 0.41 -12.54
N MET A 12 1.12 0.34 -12.68
CA MET A 12 0.41 0.86 -13.86
C MET A 12 0.58 2.37 -14.07
N GLU A 13 0.77 3.13 -13.00
CA GLU A 13 1.06 4.58 -13.02
C GLU A 13 2.57 4.88 -13.11
N GLY A 14 3.41 3.86 -13.27
CA GLY A 14 4.86 3.98 -13.40
C GLY A 14 5.62 4.11 -12.08
N VAL A 15 5.00 3.78 -10.93
CA VAL A 15 5.57 3.95 -9.59
C VAL A 15 5.94 2.60 -8.99
N ALA A 16 7.25 2.36 -8.82
CA ALA A 16 7.76 1.16 -8.19
C ALA A 16 7.70 1.27 -6.65
N VAL A 17 7.05 0.30 -6.02
CA VAL A 17 6.90 0.19 -4.55
C VAL A 17 7.05 -1.25 -4.09
N SER A 18 7.28 -1.44 -2.79
CA SER A 18 7.26 -2.77 -2.16
C SER A 18 6.10 -2.88 -1.17
N SER A 19 5.68 -4.11 -0.87
CA SER A 19 4.77 -4.34 0.25
C SER A 19 5.53 -4.27 1.56
N GLY A 20 4.90 -3.72 2.60
CA GLY A 20 5.37 -3.84 3.98
C GLY A 20 5.00 -5.19 4.60
N SER A 21 4.13 -5.99 3.96
CA SER A 21 3.87 -7.38 4.33
C SER A 21 5.11 -8.22 4.00
N ALA A 22 5.44 -9.21 4.83
CA ALA A 22 6.62 -10.05 4.65
C ALA A 22 6.66 -10.58 3.20
N CYS A 23 7.55 -10.02 2.37
CA CYS A 23 7.69 -10.47 1.01
C CYS A 23 8.23 -11.91 1.02
N THR A 24 7.60 -12.77 0.24
CA THR A 24 8.14 -14.05 -0.27
C THR A 24 8.25 -15.23 0.70
N SER A 25 7.12 -15.76 1.14
CA SER A 25 7.00 -17.20 1.41
C SER A 25 5.58 -17.63 1.09
N LYS A 26 5.32 -18.91 0.85
CA LYS A 26 4.01 -19.46 0.40
C LYS A 26 2.88 -19.34 1.43
N THR A 27 2.98 -18.40 2.36
CA THR A 27 2.15 -18.22 3.54
C THR A 27 1.68 -16.77 3.56
N LEU A 28 0.36 -16.59 3.67
CA LEU A 28 -0.34 -15.30 3.79
C LEU A 28 -0.05 -14.61 5.14
N GLU A 29 1.19 -14.66 5.63
CA GLU A 29 1.54 -14.12 6.94
C GLU A 29 2.00 -12.66 6.84
N PRO A 30 1.48 -11.77 7.69
CA PRO A 30 1.89 -10.38 7.71
C PRO A 30 3.32 -10.23 8.23
N SER A 31 3.92 -9.05 7.99
CA SER A 31 5.28 -8.77 8.45
C SER A 31 5.39 -8.87 9.96
N HIS A 32 6.27 -9.75 10.44
CA HIS A 32 6.59 -9.87 11.86
C HIS A 32 7.08 -8.56 12.47
N VAL A 33 7.70 -7.68 11.67
CA VAL A 33 8.11 -6.35 12.12
C VAL A 33 6.89 -5.45 12.36
N LEU A 34 5.94 -5.43 11.42
CA LEU A 34 4.71 -4.64 11.55
C LEU A 34 3.85 -5.11 12.73
N LEU A 35 3.78 -6.42 12.94
CA LEU A 35 3.12 -6.99 14.13
C LEU A 35 3.84 -6.60 15.42
N ALA A 36 5.18 -6.65 15.45
CA ALA A 36 5.96 -6.34 16.64
C ALA A 36 5.87 -4.86 17.06
N ILE A 37 5.64 -3.95 16.10
CA ILE A 37 5.39 -2.52 16.40
C ILE A 37 3.91 -2.23 16.70
N GLY A 38 3.06 -3.27 16.77
CA GLY A 38 1.70 -3.18 17.28
C GLY A 38 0.60 -3.01 16.21
N LEU A 39 0.89 -3.17 14.91
CA LEU A 39 -0.16 -3.17 13.90
C LEU A 39 -0.98 -4.46 13.99
N ALA A 40 -2.29 -4.34 13.79
CA ALA A 40 -3.15 -5.50 13.61
C ALA A 40 -2.78 -6.24 12.31
N HIS A 41 -3.13 -7.53 12.22
CA HIS A 41 -2.86 -8.35 11.03
C HIS A 41 -3.44 -7.70 9.76
N GLU A 42 -4.71 -7.26 9.84
CA GLU A 42 -5.41 -6.59 8.73
C GLU A 42 -4.71 -5.31 8.25
N GLU A 43 -4.16 -4.52 9.18
CA GLU A 43 -3.44 -3.29 8.86
C GLU A 43 -2.07 -3.60 8.22
N ALA A 44 -1.40 -4.65 8.69
CA ALA A 44 -0.12 -5.08 8.16
C ALA A 44 -0.22 -5.60 6.71
N HIS A 45 -1.35 -6.22 6.33
CA HIS A 45 -1.60 -6.70 4.96
C HIS A 45 -1.77 -5.58 3.92
N GLY A 46 -2.22 -4.40 4.34
CA GLY A 46 -2.42 -3.23 3.47
C GLY A 46 -1.23 -2.28 3.41
N SER A 47 -0.07 -2.66 3.95
CA SER A 47 1.08 -1.77 4.10
C SER A 47 1.90 -1.63 2.80
N LEU A 48 2.33 -0.40 2.52
CA LEU A 48 3.25 -0.07 1.42
C LEU A 48 4.57 0.47 1.97
N LEU A 49 5.65 0.17 1.28
CA LEU A 49 6.98 0.67 1.56
C LEU A 49 7.53 1.42 0.35
N PHE A 50 7.76 2.72 0.52
CA PHE A 50 8.48 3.56 -0.43
C PHE A 50 9.94 3.70 0.04
N SER A 51 10.88 3.31 -0.82
CA SER A 51 12.32 3.49 -0.57
C SER A 51 12.83 4.60 -1.48
N LEU A 52 13.27 5.72 -0.88
CA LEU A 52 13.76 6.87 -1.63
C LEU A 52 15.26 6.76 -1.86
N GLY A 53 15.71 7.16 -3.05
CA GLY A 53 17.12 7.15 -3.45
C GLY A 53 17.66 8.55 -3.73
N ARG A 54 18.96 8.65 -4.00
CA ARG A 54 19.62 9.92 -4.37
C ARG A 54 18.99 10.59 -5.60
N GLN A 55 18.35 9.81 -6.46
CA GLN A 55 17.72 10.27 -7.70
C GLN A 55 16.25 10.62 -7.51
N THR A 56 15.65 10.36 -6.34
CA THR A 56 14.27 10.74 -6.05
C THR A 56 14.19 12.26 -5.94
N SER A 57 13.37 12.86 -6.79
CA SER A 57 13.11 14.29 -6.84
C SER A 57 11.89 14.67 -6.00
N LYS A 58 11.69 15.97 -5.78
CA LYS A 58 10.48 16.45 -5.11
C LYS A 58 9.25 16.22 -5.99
N GLU A 59 9.42 16.35 -7.29
CA GLU A 59 8.41 16.14 -8.31
C GLU A 59 7.88 14.69 -8.29
N ASP A 60 8.75 13.71 -8.07
CA ASP A 60 8.34 12.31 -7.92
C ASP A 60 7.44 12.12 -6.69
N VAL A 61 7.78 12.76 -5.58
CA VAL A 61 6.98 12.69 -4.34
C VAL A 61 5.63 13.38 -4.53
N ASP A 62 5.62 14.56 -5.15
CA ASP A 62 4.41 15.32 -5.42
C ASP A 62 3.48 14.55 -6.40
N TYR A 63 4.05 13.86 -7.40
CA TYR A 63 3.32 12.98 -8.31
C TYR A 63 2.64 11.82 -7.57
N VAL A 64 3.40 11.07 -6.76
CA VAL A 64 2.86 9.96 -5.95
C VAL A 64 1.82 10.46 -4.97
N SER A 65 2.04 11.60 -4.32
CA SER A 65 1.09 12.18 -3.37
C SER A 65 -0.22 12.61 -4.05
N GLY A 66 -0.19 12.98 -5.33
CA GLY A 66 -1.37 13.33 -6.09
C GLY A 66 -2.19 12.12 -6.55
N LEU A 67 -1.53 11.04 -6.96
CA LEU A 67 -2.20 9.87 -7.51
C LEU A 67 -2.70 8.88 -6.43
N LEU A 68 -1.97 8.74 -5.32
CA LEU A 68 -2.21 7.70 -4.32
C LEU A 68 -3.62 7.78 -3.69
N PRO A 69 -4.17 8.96 -3.36
CA PRO A 69 -5.53 9.07 -2.81
C PRO A 69 -6.59 8.49 -3.75
N ASP A 70 -6.49 8.71 -5.06
CA ASP A 70 -7.47 8.23 -6.04
C ASP A 70 -7.40 6.70 -6.19
N ILE A 71 -6.18 6.13 -6.18
CA ILE A 71 -5.99 4.68 -6.17
C ILE A 71 -6.61 4.07 -4.91
N VAL A 72 -6.31 4.63 -3.73
CA VAL A 72 -6.85 4.13 -2.46
C VAL A 72 -8.37 4.21 -2.46
N THR A 73 -8.95 5.33 -2.88
CA THR A 73 -10.40 5.54 -2.95
C THR A 73 -11.07 4.51 -3.85
N ARG A 74 -10.53 4.30 -5.06
CA ARG A 74 -11.03 3.30 -6.01
C ARG A 74 -10.99 1.89 -5.43
N LEU A 75 -9.87 1.49 -4.83
CA LEU A 75 -9.72 0.15 -4.25
C LEU A 75 -10.61 -0.05 -3.01
N ARG A 76 -10.80 0.99 -2.19
CA ARG A 76 -11.75 0.98 -1.07
C ARG A 76 -13.18 0.76 -1.53
N ALA A 77 -13.61 1.45 -2.60
CA ALA A 77 -14.95 1.33 -3.15
C ALA A 77 -15.27 -0.09 -3.70
N MET A 78 -14.23 -0.83 -4.12
CA MET A 78 -14.36 -2.20 -4.61
C MET A 78 -14.20 -3.26 -3.51
N SER A 79 -13.64 -2.90 -2.35
CA SER A 79 -13.35 -3.86 -1.29
C SER A 79 -14.57 -4.12 -0.42
N PRO A 80 -14.96 -5.38 -0.20
CA PRO A 80 -16.09 -5.73 0.66
C PRO A 80 -15.80 -5.52 2.16
N LEU A 81 -14.55 -5.23 2.52
CA LEU A 81 -14.09 -5.03 3.90
C LEU A 81 -14.06 -3.55 4.31
N THR A 82 -14.23 -2.61 3.38
CA THR A 82 -14.26 -1.18 3.70
C THR A 82 -15.59 -0.83 4.39
N PRO A 83 -15.58 -0.25 5.60
CA PRO A 83 -16.78 0.30 6.23
C PRO A 83 -17.42 1.35 5.32
N LYS A 84 -18.75 1.33 5.17
CA LYS A 84 -19.45 2.26 4.28
C LYS A 84 -19.32 3.72 4.75
N GLU A 85 -19.03 3.92 6.04
CA GLU A 85 -18.76 5.22 6.64
C GLU A 85 -17.44 5.86 6.16
N GLU A 86 -16.50 5.08 5.61
CA GLU A 86 -15.19 5.55 5.11
C GLU A 86 -15.15 5.83 3.60
N LEU A 87 -16.28 5.70 2.90
CA LEU A 87 -16.42 5.98 1.46
C LEU A 87 -16.90 7.42 1.19
N GLY A 88 -16.89 8.29 2.20
CA GLY A 88 -17.36 9.68 2.17
C GLY A 88 -16.26 10.70 1.95
#